data_AF-A0A434U0Y7-F1
#
_entry.id   AF-A0A434U0Y7-F1
#
_cell.length_a   1.000
_cell.length_b   1.000
_cell.length_c   1.000
_cell.angle_alpha   90.00
_cell.angle_beta   90.00
_cell.angle_gamma   90.00
#
_symmetry.space_group_name_H-M   'P 1'
#
loop_
_entity.id
_entity.type
_entity.pdbx_description
1 polymer ?
#
loop_
_entity_poly.entity_id
_entity_poly.type
_entity_poly.pdbx_seq_one_letter_code
_entity_poly.pdbx_strand_id
1 'polypeptide(L)'
;MSSLNAKIQDVFNEPACENNRGKDAKARKQGCSKPLTPGAAAGGCAFDGAKIVLQPITDVAHLVHAPLACEGNSWDNRGTVSSGATLWRTS
;
A
#
# COMPACT_ATOMS: atom_id res chain seq x y z
N MET A 1 26.41 -0.36 17.42
CA MET A 1 25.12 -0.25 16.69
C MET A 1 25.13 -1.24 15.54
N SER A 2 24.05 -2.00 15.31
CA SER A 2 23.97 -2.91 14.15
C SER A 2 23.86 -2.12 12.84
N SER A 3 24.40 -2.67 11.75
CA SER A 3 24.31 -2.06 10.42
C SER A 3 22.87 -2.08 9.89
N LEU A 4 22.54 -1.16 8.97
CA LEU A 4 21.23 -1.16 8.31
C LEU A 4 20.91 -2.51 7.64
N ASN A 5 21.92 -3.12 6.99
CA ASN A 5 21.78 -4.44 6.39
C ASN A 5 21.41 -5.52 7.42
N ALA A 6 22.02 -5.49 8.61
CA ALA A 6 21.67 -6.44 9.68
C ALA A 6 20.21 -6.24 10.15
N LYS A 7 19.75 -4.99 10.28
CA LYS A 7 18.35 -4.69 10.64
C LYS A 7 17.35 -5.13 9.57
N ILE A 8 17.68 -4.95 8.29
CA ILE A 8 16.84 -5.41 7.16
C ILE A 8 16.78 -6.94 7.12
N GLN A 9 17.84 -7.65 7.50
CA GLN A 9 17.77 -9.12 7.56
C GLN A 9 16.90 -9.61 8.72
N ASP A 10 16.90 -8.90 9.84
CA ASP A 10 16.13 -9.27 11.03
C ASP A 10 14.61 -9.23 10.79
N VAL A 11 14.12 -8.29 9.99
CA VAL A 11 12.68 -8.21 9.65
C VAL A 11 12.17 -9.40 8.83
N PHE A 12 13.05 -10.22 8.24
CA PHE A 12 12.67 -11.47 7.57
C PHE A 12 12.63 -12.69 8.49
N ASN A 13 12.99 -12.51 9.78
CA ASN A 13 12.87 -13.56 10.76
C ASN A 13 11.48 -13.51 11.41
N GLU A 14 10.53 -14.25 10.83
CA GLU A 14 9.13 -14.30 11.27
C GLU A 14 8.80 -15.64 11.97
N PRO A 15 9.26 -15.87 13.22
CA PRO A 15 9.13 -17.17 13.89
C PRO A 15 7.67 -17.59 14.14
N ALA A 16 6.73 -16.63 14.17
CA ALA A 16 5.31 -16.85 14.39
C ALA A 16 4.51 -17.19 13.12
N CYS A 17 5.06 -16.97 11.92
CA CYS A 17 4.34 -17.16 10.66
C CYS A 17 4.53 -18.60 10.15
N GLU A 18 3.55 -19.48 10.41
CA GLU A 18 3.63 -20.90 10.02
C GLU A 18 3.82 -21.09 8.50
N ASN A 19 3.11 -20.27 7.72
CA ASN A 19 3.20 -20.25 6.26
C ASN A 19 4.60 -19.89 5.75
N ASN A 20 5.34 -19.05 6.48
CA ASN A 20 6.71 -18.69 6.10
C ASN A 20 7.73 -19.75 6.56
N ARG A 21 7.48 -20.44 7.68
CA ARG A 21 8.32 -21.55 8.14
C ARG A 21 8.32 -22.75 7.19
N GLY A 22 7.21 -22.99 6.49
CA GLY A 22 7.09 -24.05 5.49
C GLY A 22 7.78 -23.75 4.15
N LYS A 23 8.24 -22.52 3.92
CA LYS A 23 8.95 -22.13 2.70
C LYS A 23 10.41 -22.56 2.75
N ASP A 24 10.99 -22.82 1.59
CA ASP A 24 12.43 -23.02 1.48
C ASP A 24 13.20 -21.75 1.91
N ALA A 25 14.47 -21.92 2.28
CA ALA A 25 15.29 -20.85 2.84
C ALA A 25 15.45 -19.63 1.90
N LYS A 26 15.32 -19.82 0.59
CA LYS A 26 15.41 -18.75 -0.41
C LYS A 26 14.09 -17.99 -0.49
N ALA A 27 12.96 -18.70 -0.56
CA ALA A 27 11.63 -18.10 -0.57
C ALA A 27 11.29 -17.38 0.75
N ARG A 28 11.77 -17.88 1.91
CA ARG A 28 11.59 -17.20 3.21
C ARG A 28 12.28 -15.84 3.29
N LYS A 29 13.38 -15.67 2.56
CA LYS A 29 14.14 -14.41 2.49
C LYS A 29 13.72 -13.53 1.31
N GLN A 30 12.69 -13.94 0.57
CA GLN A 30 12.14 -13.16 -0.52
C GLN A 30 11.20 -12.11 0.05
N GLY A 31 11.78 -10.96 0.42
CA GLY A 31 11.00 -9.81 0.86
C GLY A 31 10.17 -9.17 -0.24
N CYS A 32 9.45 -8.11 0.12
CA CYS A 32 8.80 -7.23 -0.84
C CYS A 32 9.80 -6.80 -1.93
N SER A 33 9.26 -6.56 -3.13
CA SER A 33 10.03 -6.19 -4.32
C SER A 33 11.09 -5.15 -4.00
N LYS A 34 12.28 -5.33 -4.59
CA LYS A 34 13.41 -4.39 -4.48
C LYS A 34 12.93 -2.95 -4.65
N PRO A 35 13.61 -1.98 -3.99
CA PRO A 35 13.39 -0.57 -4.27
C PRO A 35 13.32 -0.35 -5.77
N LEU A 36 12.29 0.38 -6.19
CA LEU A 36 12.04 0.64 -7.60
C LEU A 36 13.28 1.29 -8.21
N THR A 37 13.65 0.83 -9.40
CA THR A 37 14.71 1.49 -10.18
C THR A 37 14.24 2.90 -10.52
N PRO A 38 14.96 3.97 -10.12
CA PRO A 38 14.57 5.33 -10.47
C PRO A 38 14.35 5.49 -11.98
N GLY A 39 13.22 6.07 -12.38
CA GLY A 39 12.84 6.23 -13.78
C GLY A 39 12.16 5.01 -14.42
N ALA A 40 12.12 3.86 -13.76
CA ALA A 40 11.25 2.77 -14.18
C ALA A 40 9.81 3.08 -13.76
N ALA A 41 8.88 3.10 -14.72
CA ALA A 41 7.45 3.28 -14.45
C ALA A 41 6.87 2.03 -13.77
N ALA A 42 7.09 1.90 -12.46
CA ALA A 42 6.58 0.77 -11.71
C ALA A 42 6.01 1.22 -10.36
N GLY A 43 4.72 0.95 -10.16
CA GLY A 43 4.01 1.10 -8.87
C GLY A 43 3.45 2.50 -8.58
N GLY A 44 2.34 2.51 -7.82
CA GLY A 44 1.86 3.70 -7.14
C GLY A 44 2.66 3.97 -5.85
N CYS A 45 2.33 5.07 -5.16
CA CYS A 45 2.93 5.38 -3.87
C CYS A 45 2.14 4.75 -2.71
N ALA A 46 2.69 4.80 -1.49
CA ALA A 46 1.99 4.31 -0.30
C ALA A 46 0.63 5.01 -0.08
N PHE A 47 0.54 6.29 -0.43
CA PHE A 47 -0.72 7.04 -0.38
C PHE A 47 -1.75 6.52 -1.39
N ASP A 48 -1.36 6.28 -2.65
CA ASP A 48 -2.24 5.66 -3.66
C ASP A 48 -2.78 4.33 -3.12
N GLY A 49 -1.90 3.48 -2.58
CA GLY A 49 -2.29 2.22 -1.93
C GLY A 49 -3.31 2.39 -0.79
N ALA A 50 -3.08 3.34 0.13
CA ALA A 50 -3.99 3.61 1.22
C ALA A 50 -5.34 4.14 0.74
N LYS A 51 -5.34 5.10 -0.20
CA LYS A 51 -6.56 5.67 -0.77
C LYS A 51 -7.39 4.62 -1.47
N ILE A 52 -6.77 3.75 -2.27
CA ILE A 52 -7.47 2.66 -2.98
C ILE A 52 -8.21 1.74 -2.00
N VAL A 53 -7.56 1.38 -0.88
CA VAL A 53 -8.13 0.46 0.11
C VAL A 53 -9.21 1.12 0.95
N LEU A 54 -9.04 2.40 1.29
CA LEU A 54 -9.91 3.11 2.23
C LEU A 54 -11.07 3.86 1.56
N GLN A 55 -10.92 4.31 0.32
CA GLN A 55 -11.93 5.06 -0.43
C GLN A 55 -13.33 4.40 -0.47
N PRO A 56 -13.47 3.06 -0.51
CA PRO A 56 -14.78 2.40 -0.42
C PRO A 56 -15.51 2.58 0.92
N ILE A 57 -14.86 3.07 1.97
CA ILE A 57 -15.51 3.38 3.24
C ILE A 57 -16.22 4.73 3.09
N THR A 58 -17.54 4.68 2.86
CA THR A 58 -18.33 5.85 2.46
C THR A 58 -18.92 6.65 3.62
N ASP A 59 -18.86 6.13 4.84
CA ASP A 59 -19.45 6.72 6.05
C ASP A 59 -18.42 7.50 6.89
N VAL A 60 -17.29 7.88 6.29
CA VAL A 60 -16.21 8.66 6.91
C VAL A 60 -15.67 9.73 5.97
N ALA A 61 -15.04 10.76 6.54
CA ALA A 61 -14.26 11.72 5.77
C ALA A 61 -12.79 11.27 5.65
N HIS A 62 -12.32 11.10 4.41
CA HIS A 62 -10.92 10.78 4.11
C HIS A 62 -10.10 12.07 4.00
N LEU A 63 -9.58 12.57 5.13
CA LEU A 63 -8.77 13.79 5.17
C LEU A 63 -7.32 13.51 4.74
N VAL A 64 -6.88 14.15 3.65
CA VAL A 64 -5.53 13.99 3.11
C VAL A 64 -4.67 15.21 3.45
N HIS A 65 -3.71 15.02 4.36
CA HIS A 65 -2.72 16.05 4.68
C HIS A 65 -1.52 15.97 3.72
N ALA A 66 -1.68 16.60 2.55
CA ALA A 66 -0.66 16.65 1.51
C ALA A 66 -0.90 17.85 0.59
N PRO A 67 0.01 18.18 -0.34
CA PRO A 67 -0.27 19.14 -1.40
C PRO A 67 -1.48 18.73 -2.24
N LEU A 68 -2.15 19.73 -2.85
CA LEU A 68 -3.39 19.55 -3.61
C LEU A 68 -3.32 18.45 -4.68
N ALA A 69 -2.14 18.23 -5.27
CA ALA A 69 -1.94 17.27 -6.35
C ALA A 69 -2.09 15.81 -5.91
N CYS A 70 -1.86 15.49 -4.63
CA CYS A 70 -2.01 14.11 -4.15
C CYS A 70 -3.47 13.66 -4.28
N GLU A 71 -4.40 14.44 -3.74
CA GLU A 71 -5.82 14.14 -3.85
C GLU A 71 -6.36 14.42 -5.25
N GLY A 72 -5.97 15.54 -5.87
CA GLY A 72 -6.45 15.91 -7.20
C GLY A 72 -6.16 14.86 -8.29
N ASN A 73 -5.00 14.20 -8.23
CA ASN A 73 -4.64 13.13 -9.18
C ASN A 73 -5.25 11.77 -8.83
N SER A 74 -5.68 11.57 -7.58
CA SER A 74 -6.19 10.29 -7.08
C SER A 74 -7.72 10.25 -6.99
N TRP A 75 -8.38 11.42 -7.05
CA TRP A 75 -9.82 11.55 -6.98
C TRP A 75 -10.49 10.78 -8.12
N ASP A 76 -11.36 9.84 -7.77
CA ASP A 76 -12.10 9.01 -8.73
C ASP A 76 -11.20 8.21 -9.71
N ASN A 77 -9.91 8.06 -9.39
CA ASN A 77 -8.94 7.39 -10.27
C ASN A 77 -9.14 5.86 -10.32
N ARG A 78 -9.92 5.29 -9.41
CA ARG A 78 -10.34 3.88 -9.43
C ARG A 78 -11.82 3.82 -9.11
N GLY A 79 -12.59 3.24 -10.02
CA GLY A 79 -14.05 3.13 -9.93
C GLY A 79 -14.49 2.32 -8.71
N THR A 80 -14.59 2.98 -7.56
CA THR A 80 -15.18 2.42 -6.35
C THR A 80 -16.69 2.60 -6.47
N VAL A 81 -17.41 1.51 -6.73
CA VAL A 81 -18.87 1.49 -6.66
C VAL A 81 -19.30 1.91 -5.25
N SER A 82 -20.15 2.93 -5.14
CA SER A 82 -20.77 3.28 -3.86
C SER A 82 -21.72 2.17 -3.43
N SER A 83 -21.92 2.01 -2.12
CA SER A 83 -22.76 0.98 -1.46
C SER A 83 -24.27 1.05 -1.79
N GLY A 84 -24.67 1.83 -2.79
CA GLY A 84 -26.07 2.04 -3.17
C GLY A 84 -26.22 3.03 -4.34
N ALA A 85 -27.38 2.97 -4.99
CA ALA A 85 -27.72 3.75 -6.19
C ALA A 85 -27.83 5.28 -5.99
N THR A 86 -27.65 5.78 -4.76
CA THR A 86 -28.05 7.14 -4.36
C THR A 86 -26.93 8.03 -3.81
N LEU A 87 -25.66 7.60 -3.86
CA LEU A 87 -24.56 8.38 -3.27
C LEU A 87 -23.73 9.20 -4.27
N TRP A 88 -23.84 8.96 -5.57
CA TRP A 88 -23.17 9.84 -6.54
C TRP A 88 -24.13 11.00 -6.90
N ARG A 89 -23.82 12.18 -6.35
CA ARG A 89 -24.30 13.49 -6.85
C ARG A 89 -25.78 13.83 -6.56
N THR A 90 -26.02 14.45 -5.40
CA THR A 90 -27.26 15.22 -5.12
C THR A 90 -27.04 16.73 -5.11
N SER A 91 -25.94 17.21 -5.69
CA SER A 91 -25.62 18.63 -5.87
C SER A 91 -25.03 18.87 -7.25
#